data_AF-A0A0F4LB29-F1
#
_entry.id   AF-A0A0F4LB29-F1
#
_cell.length_a   1.000
_cell.length_b   1.000
_cell.length_c   1.000
_cell.angle_alpha   90.00
_cell.angle_beta   90.00
_cell.angle_gamma   90.00
#
_symmetry.space_group_name_H-M   'P 1'
#
loop_
_entity.id
_entity.type
_entity.pdbx_description
1 polymer ?
#
loop_
_entity_poly.entity_id
_entity_poly.type
_entity_poly.pdbx_seq_one_letter_code
_entity_poly.pdbx_strand_id
1 'polypeptide(L)'
;MQARKWANKIEVAKDQNLISNQDPVFADYFKDWYLRYKAPDKTRDTVSRYAHIYKIIKENFANIKLSKMTRAKYQNFLNGYGKTHAKDTVRKTNGSIRSCIKDAMSEGLLRLNYTERIKLTWNDKKTRKTEYLNFK
;
A
#
# COMPACT_ATOMS: atom_id res chain seq x y z
N MET A 1 -2.32 -8.53 20.57
CA MET A 1 -3.75 -8.22 20.87
C MET A 1 -4.32 -6.97 20.18
N GLN A 2 -3.53 -6.10 19.53
CA GLN A 2 -4.05 -4.85 18.94
C GLN A 2 -4.83 -5.04 17.61
N ALA A 3 -4.39 -5.95 16.73
CA ALA A 3 -5.05 -6.19 15.43
C ALA A 3 -6.50 -6.73 15.55
N ARG A 4 -6.77 -7.56 16.57
CA ARG A 4 -8.10 -8.16 16.78
C ARG A 4 -9.12 -7.14 17.31
N LYS A 5 -8.68 -6.23 18.20
CA LYS A 5 -9.50 -5.10 18.66
C LYS A 5 -9.78 -4.10 17.53
N TRP A 6 -8.81 -3.88 16.64
CA TRP A 6 -9.01 -3.02 15.47
C TRP A 6 -9.98 -3.63 14.46
N ALA A 7 -9.82 -4.91 14.15
CA ALA A 7 -10.68 -5.63 13.22
C ALA A 7 -12.16 -5.56 13.61
N ASN A 8 -12.46 -5.86 14.88
CA ASN A 8 -13.82 -5.82 15.40
C ASN A 8 -14.40 -4.39 15.39
N LYS A 9 -13.58 -3.35 15.65
CA LYS A 9 -14.04 -1.95 15.60
C LYS A 9 -14.42 -1.50 14.19
N ILE A 10 -13.69 -1.97 13.18
CA ILE A 10 -13.98 -1.66 11.77
C ILE A 10 -15.29 -2.31 11.33
N GLU A 11 -15.50 -3.57 11.71
CA GLU A 11 -16.70 -4.32 11.35
C GLU A 11 -17.96 -3.69 11.95
N VAL A 12 -17.91 -3.30 13.23
CA VAL A 12 -19.01 -2.59 13.91
C VAL A 12 -19.28 -1.20 13.28
N ALA A 13 -18.24 -0.49 12.84
CA ALA A 13 -18.41 0.84 12.25
C ALA A 13 -19.00 0.81 10.82
N LYS A 14 -18.78 -0.27 10.05
CA LYS A 14 -19.38 -0.45 8.73
C LYS A 14 -20.90 -0.63 8.80
N ASP A 15 -21.41 -1.22 9.86
CA ASP A 15 -22.84 -1.51 10.06
C ASP A 15 -23.70 -0.24 10.25
N GLN A 16 -23.08 0.90 10.57
CA GLN A 16 -23.79 2.15 10.89
C GLN A 16 -23.76 3.21 9.79
N ASN A 17 -23.24 2.92 8.59
CA ASN A 17 -23.13 3.87 7.46
C ASN A 17 -22.43 5.21 7.81
N LEU A 18 -21.72 5.23 8.94
CA LEU A 18 -20.85 6.32 9.37
C LEU A 18 -19.53 6.11 8.64
N ILE A 19 -19.03 7.14 7.95
CA ILE A 19 -17.60 7.26 7.62
C ILE A 19 -16.88 6.89 8.91
N SER A 20 -16.27 5.71 8.94
CA SER A 20 -15.83 5.10 10.20
C SER A 20 -15.00 6.14 10.94
N ASN A 21 -15.40 6.49 12.16
CA ASN A 21 -14.71 7.47 13.01
C ASN A 21 -13.29 7.03 13.41
N GLN A 22 -12.77 5.98 12.76
CA GLN A 22 -11.44 5.43 12.90
C GLN A 22 -10.56 5.98 11.79
N ASP A 23 -9.59 6.80 12.19
CA ASP A 23 -8.44 7.18 11.38
C ASP A 23 -7.24 6.34 11.84
N PRO A 24 -6.99 5.16 11.24
CA PRO A 24 -5.90 4.29 11.63
C PRO A 24 -4.54 4.85 11.18
N VAL A 25 -3.47 4.33 11.77
CA VAL A 25 -2.12 4.55 11.22
C VAL A 25 -2.03 3.83 9.87
N PHE A 26 -1.48 4.48 8.85
CA PHE A 26 -1.42 3.94 7.49
C PHE A 26 -0.68 2.59 7.44
N ALA A 27 0.46 2.48 8.11
CA ALA A 27 1.24 1.24 8.17
C ALA A 27 0.42 0.08 8.77
N ASP A 28 -0.27 0.34 9.89
CA ASP A 28 -1.05 -0.68 10.58
C ASP A 28 -2.29 -1.08 9.77
N TYR A 29 -2.96 -0.10 9.15
CA TYR A 29 -4.06 -0.36 8.22
C TYR A 29 -3.62 -1.28 7.08
N PHE A 30 -2.50 -0.96 6.42
CA PHE A 30 -1.99 -1.77 5.33
C PHE A 30 -1.69 -3.20 5.78
N LYS A 31 -1.15 -3.36 7.00
CA LYS A 31 -0.87 -4.67 7.59
C LYS A 31 -2.13 -5.51 7.76
N ASP A 32 -3.14 -4.92 8.41
CA ASP A 32 -4.37 -5.62 8.69
C ASP A 32 -5.16 -5.91 7.41
N TRP A 33 -5.13 -5.00 6.43
CA TRP A 33 -5.71 -5.18 5.11
C TRP A 33 -5.11 -6.38 4.36
N TYR A 34 -3.77 -6.48 4.27
CA TYR A 34 -3.18 -7.59 3.52
C TYR A 34 -3.37 -8.93 4.24
N LEU A 35 -3.32 -8.95 5.58
CA LEU A 35 -3.55 -10.17 6.36
C LEU A 35 -4.99 -10.67 6.21
N ARG A 36 -5.97 -9.74 6.14
CA ARG A 36 -7.37 -10.08 6.01
C ARG A 36 -7.75 -10.51 4.60
N TYR A 37 -7.40 -9.71 3.60
CA TYR A 37 -7.97 -9.84 2.25
C TYR A 37 -7.01 -10.43 1.22
N LYS A 38 -5.70 -10.47 1.50
CA LYS A 38 -4.70 -10.93 0.53
C LYS A 38 -3.99 -12.19 0.98
N ALA A 39 -3.80 -12.42 2.28
CA ALA A 39 -3.10 -13.60 2.78
C ALA A 39 -3.85 -14.94 2.56
N PRO A 40 -5.20 -15.02 2.69
CA PRO A 40 -5.90 -16.29 2.51
C PRO A 40 -5.78 -16.88 1.10
N ASP A 41 -5.79 -16.02 0.07
CA ASP A 41 -5.87 -16.44 -1.34
C ASP A 41 -4.54 -16.35 -2.11
N LYS A 42 -3.41 -16.18 -1.41
CA LYS A 42 -2.12 -15.93 -2.07
C LYS A 42 -0.99 -16.82 -1.57
N THR A 43 -0.03 -17.04 -2.47
CA THR A 43 1.21 -17.77 -2.19
C THR A 43 2.04 -17.10 -1.11
N ARG A 44 2.87 -17.89 -0.41
CA ARG A 44 3.80 -17.40 0.62
C ARG A 44 4.69 -16.25 0.13
N ASP A 45 5.17 -16.32 -1.11
CA ASP A 45 5.99 -15.27 -1.71
C ASP A 45 5.24 -13.94 -1.86
N THR A 46 3.96 -14.02 -2.22
CA THR A 46 3.11 -12.84 -2.35
C THR A 46 2.84 -12.21 -0.99
N VAL A 47 2.57 -13.03 0.05
CA VAL A 47 2.42 -12.54 1.43
C VAL A 47 3.71 -11.90 1.94
N SER A 48 4.86 -12.52 1.67
CA SER A 48 6.18 -11.97 2.00
C SER A 48 6.41 -10.60 1.36
N ARG A 49 5.98 -10.40 0.10
CA ARG A 49 6.02 -9.09 -0.57
C ARG A 49 5.18 -8.05 0.17
N TYR A 50 3.95 -8.39 0.57
CA TYR A 50 3.12 -7.48 1.36
C TYR A 50 3.76 -7.14 2.72
N ALA A 51 4.35 -8.12 3.40
CA ALA A 51 5.08 -7.88 4.64
C ALA A 51 6.30 -6.96 4.44
N HIS A 52 7.01 -7.07 3.32
CA HIS A 52 8.09 -6.15 2.96
C HIS A 52 7.58 -4.73 2.70
N ILE A 53 6.47 -4.59 1.97
CA ILE A 53 5.84 -3.28 1.70
C ILE A 53 5.36 -2.63 3.01
N TYR A 54 4.81 -3.41 3.96
CA TYR A 54 4.47 -2.91 5.28
C TYR A 54 5.67 -2.27 5.99
N LYS A 55 6.85 -2.93 5.96
CA LYS A 55 8.07 -2.37 6.55
C LYS A 55 8.46 -1.05 5.90
N ILE A 56 8.44 -1.00 4.56
CA ILE A 56 8.72 0.23 3.80
C ILE A 56 7.77 1.36 4.21
N ILE A 57 6.47 1.09 4.29
CA ILE A 57 5.47 2.09 4.70
C ILE A 57 5.76 2.58 6.13
N LYS A 58 6.04 1.65 7.05
CA LYS A 58 6.33 1.98 8.45
C LYS A 58 7.60 2.82 8.60
N GLU A 59 8.64 2.51 7.85
CA GLU A 59 9.91 3.24 7.87
C GLU A 59 9.77 4.65 7.29
N ASN A 60 9.01 4.82 6.20
CA ASN A 60 8.90 6.09 5.50
C ASN A 60 7.82 7.02 6.07
N PHE A 61 6.78 6.45 6.67
CA PHE A 61 5.61 7.19 7.11
C PHE A 61 5.31 7.05 8.60
N ALA A 62 6.10 6.27 9.34
CA ALA A 62 6.00 6.07 10.78
C ALA A 62 4.55 5.86 11.24
N ASN A 63 4.08 6.71 12.14
CA ASN A 63 2.74 6.67 12.71
C ASN A 63 1.77 7.63 12.00
N ILE A 64 2.02 7.99 10.73
CA ILE A 64 1.10 8.86 10.00
C ILE A 64 -0.26 8.19 9.90
N LYS A 65 -1.28 9.01 10.16
CA LYS A 65 -2.67 8.63 9.99
C LYS A 65 -3.02 8.50 8.51
N LEU A 66 -3.91 7.56 8.20
CA LEU A 66 -4.37 7.31 6.84
C LEU A 66 -4.97 8.58 6.22
N SER A 67 -5.77 9.34 6.99
CA SER A 67 -6.36 10.62 6.55
C SER A 67 -5.35 11.75 6.33
N LYS A 68 -4.17 11.68 6.98
CA LYS A 68 -3.13 12.72 6.94
C LYS A 68 -2.10 12.51 5.82
N MET A 69 -2.25 11.41 5.08
CA MET A 69 -1.50 11.19 3.85
C MET A 69 -1.99 12.13 2.75
N THR A 70 -1.04 12.64 1.97
CA THR A 70 -1.32 13.50 0.82
C THR A 70 -0.60 12.97 -0.40
N ARG A 71 -1.09 13.34 -1.58
CA ARG A 71 -0.46 12.98 -2.85
C ARG A 71 1.00 13.45 -2.92
N ALA A 72 1.30 14.63 -2.38
CA ALA A 72 2.67 15.16 -2.32
C ALA A 72 3.60 14.29 -1.48
N LYS A 73 3.17 13.88 -0.27
CA LYS A 73 3.94 12.96 0.59
C LYS A 73 4.19 11.62 -0.10
N TYR A 74 3.17 11.08 -0.76
CA TYR A 74 3.28 9.81 -1.46
C TYR A 74 4.17 9.89 -2.72
N GLN A 75 4.09 10.99 -3.48
CA GLN A 75 4.98 11.24 -4.62
C GLN A 75 6.44 11.38 -4.18
N ASN A 76 6.71 12.10 -3.08
CA ASN A 76 8.06 12.24 -2.54
C ASN A 76 8.65 10.90 -2.10
N PHE A 77 7.84 10.06 -1.44
CA PHE A 77 8.21 8.69 -1.13
C PHE A 77 8.59 7.90 -2.38
N LEU A 78 7.75 7.90 -3.43
CA LEU A 78 8.06 7.16 -4.65
C LEU A 78 9.26 7.72 -5.40
N ASN A 79 9.47 9.05 -5.38
CA ASN A 79 10.66 9.68 -5.94
C ASN A 79 11.94 9.19 -5.25
N GLY A 80 11.93 9.05 -3.92
CA GLY A 80 13.04 8.50 -3.15
C GLY A 80 13.22 7.00 -3.39
N TYR A 81 12.13 6.23 -3.30
CA TYR A 81 12.14 4.78 -3.50
C TYR A 81 12.62 4.39 -4.91
N GLY A 82 12.20 5.15 -5.92
CA GLY A 82 12.57 4.95 -7.32
C GLY A 82 14.08 5.08 -7.56
N LYS A 83 14.80 5.94 -6.84
CA LYS A 83 16.25 6.12 -7.04
C LYS A 83 17.05 4.85 -6.78
N THR A 84 16.55 3.93 -5.96
CA THR A 84 17.30 2.75 -5.51
C THR A 84 16.69 1.43 -5.96
N HIS A 85 15.52 1.44 -6.61
CA HIS A 85 14.77 0.24 -6.98
C HIS A 85 14.49 0.15 -8.48
N ALA A 86 14.41 -1.09 -8.96
CA ALA A 86 14.07 -1.41 -10.34
C ALA A 86 12.61 -1.05 -10.66
N LYS A 87 12.31 -0.80 -11.94
CA LYS A 87 10.97 -0.45 -12.43
C LYS A 87 9.88 -1.41 -11.96
N ASP A 88 10.13 -2.70 -12.08
CA ASP A 88 9.17 -3.75 -11.71
C ASP A 88 8.88 -3.75 -10.20
N THR A 89 9.92 -3.57 -9.37
CA THR A 89 9.77 -3.44 -7.91
C THR A 89 8.94 -2.22 -7.55
N VAL A 90 9.24 -1.05 -8.11
CA VAL A 90 8.48 0.19 -7.88
C VAL A 90 7.02 0.01 -8.30
N ARG A 91 6.77 -0.57 -9.47
CA ARG A 91 5.43 -0.83 -9.99
C ARG A 91 4.63 -1.75 -9.07
N LYS A 92 5.23 -2.85 -8.61
CA LYS A 92 4.59 -3.83 -7.70
C LYS A 92 4.28 -3.22 -6.33
N THR A 93 5.21 -2.45 -5.77
CA THR A 93 5.01 -1.74 -4.49
C THR A 93 3.86 -0.74 -4.62
N ASN A 94 3.91 0.14 -5.63
CA ASN A 94 2.84 1.12 -5.85
C ASN A 94 1.48 0.47 -6.14
N GLY A 95 1.43 -0.61 -6.93
CA GLY A 95 0.18 -1.33 -7.22
C GLY A 95 -0.46 -1.95 -5.98
N SER A 96 0.35 -2.49 -5.08
CA SER A 96 -0.10 -3.06 -3.82
C SER A 96 -0.68 -1.99 -2.89
N ILE A 97 0.03 -0.86 -2.75
CA ILE A 97 -0.44 0.29 -1.96
C ILE A 97 -1.73 0.86 -2.55
N ARG A 98 -1.79 1.09 -3.85
CA ARG A 98 -2.99 1.62 -4.52
C ARG A 98 -4.21 0.72 -4.34
N SER A 99 -4.03 -0.60 -4.34
CA SER A 99 -5.12 -1.54 -4.08
C SER A 99 -5.65 -1.36 -2.64
N CYS A 100 -4.76 -1.28 -1.67
CA CYS A 100 -5.13 -1.00 -0.27
C CYS A 100 -5.87 0.33 -0.11
N ILE A 101 -5.45 1.39 -0.81
CA ILE A 101 -6.10 2.71 -0.72
C ILE A 101 -7.47 2.72 -1.39
N LYS A 102 -7.65 1.99 -2.49
CA LYS A 102 -8.97 1.83 -3.12
C LYS A 102 -9.94 1.14 -2.17
N ASP A 103 -9.53 0.05 -1.54
CA ASP A 103 -10.37 -0.66 -0.57
C ASP A 103 -10.72 0.24 0.62
N ALA A 104 -9.74 1.00 1.15
CA ALA A 104 -10.00 1.98 2.21
C ALA A 104 -11.03 3.06 1.82
N MET A 105 -11.05 3.49 0.56
CA MET A 105 -12.06 4.43 0.08
C MET A 105 -13.43 3.78 -0.03
N SER A 106 -13.50 2.55 -0.54
CA SER A 106 -14.76 1.78 -0.59
C SER A 106 -15.32 1.50 0.79
N GLU A 107 -14.46 1.36 1.81
CA GLU A 107 -14.84 1.24 3.22
C GLU A 107 -15.18 2.59 3.89
N GLY A 108 -15.12 3.70 3.16
CA GLY A 108 -15.41 5.04 3.69
C GLY A 108 -14.35 5.60 4.65
N LEU A 109 -13.17 4.98 4.77
CA LEU A 109 -12.08 5.46 5.63
C LEU A 109 -11.31 6.63 5.01
N LEU A 110 -11.36 6.76 3.70
CA LEU A 110 -10.69 7.82 2.93
C LEU A 110 -11.66 8.48 1.97
N ARG A 111 -11.67 9.82 1.99
CA ARG A 111 -12.43 10.63 1.02
C ARG A 111 -11.68 10.82 -0.30
N LEU A 112 -10.35 10.79 -0.26
CA LEU A 112 -9.49 11.14 -1.39
C LEU A 112 -8.43 10.06 -1.62
N ASN A 113 -8.28 9.67 -2.89
CA ASN A 113 -7.22 8.76 -3.29
C ASN A 113 -5.90 9.51 -3.51
N TYR A 114 -5.00 9.49 -2.53
CA TYR A 114 -3.68 10.11 -2.66
C TYR A 114 -2.70 9.34 -3.56
N THR A 115 -3.06 8.15 -4.05
CA THR A 115 -2.24 7.33 -4.96
C THR A 115 -2.59 7.55 -6.44
N GLU A 116 -3.59 8.38 -6.73
CA GLU A 116 -3.97 8.71 -8.10
C GLU A 116 -3.03 9.72 -8.75
N ARG A 117 -2.91 9.64 -10.09
CA ARG A 117 -2.10 10.53 -10.92
C ARG A 117 -0.63 10.63 -10.46
N ILE A 118 -0.10 9.58 -9.85
CA ILE A 118 1.30 9.50 -9.43
C ILE A 118 2.20 9.18 -10.62
N LYS A 119 3.34 9.86 -10.72
CA LYS A 119 4.38 9.55 -11.71
C LYS A 119 5.38 8.59 -11.08
N LEU A 120 5.59 7.42 -11.68
CA LEU A 120 6.56 6.45 -11.20
C LEU A 120 7.97 6.83 -11.67
N THR A 121 8.93 6.80 -10.76
CA THR A 121 10.36 6.93 -11.04
C THR A 121 11.06 5.63 -10.64
N TRP A 122 12.15 5.28 -11.31
CA TRP A 122 12.91 4.06 -11.03
C TRP A 122 14.38 4.22 -11.41
N ASN A 123 15.20 3.27 -10.97
CA ASN A 123 16.61 3.20 -11.32
C ASN A 123 16.79 2.27 -12.52
N ASP A 124 17.13 2.84 -13.68
CA ASP A 124 17.33 2.08 -14.92
C ASP A 124 18.50 1.09 -14.82
N LYS A 125 19.56 1.39 -14.05
CA LYS A 125 20.71 0.48 -13.88
C LYS A 125 20.33 -0.82 -13.18
N LYS A 126 19.29 -0.80 -12.33
CA LYS A 126 18.75 -1.98 -11.64
C LYS A 126 17.60 -2.62 -12.39
N THR A 127 17.09 -1.97 -13.42
CA THR A 127 15.97 -2.48 -14.21
C THR A 127 16.52 -3.47 -15.23
N ARG A 128 16.04 -4.73 -15.17
CA ARG A 128 16.39 -5.72 -16.20
C ARG A 128 15.91 -5.17 -17.55
N LYS A 129 16.84 -4.99 -18.48
CA LYS A 129 16.50 -4.79 -19.89
C LYS A 129 16.04 -6.15 -20.39
N THR A 130 14.74 -6.31 -20.63
CA THR A 130 14.25 -7.46 -21.39
C THR A 130 14.71 -7.29 -22.82
N GLU A 131 15.88 -7.82 -23.14
CA GLU A 131 16.19 -8.21 -24.51
C GLU A 131 15.26 -9.36 -24.85
N TYR A 132 14.28 -9.09 -25.70
CA TYR A 132 13.53 -10.16 -26.32
C TYR A 132 14.54 -10.90 -27.20
N LEU A 133 14.90 -12.12 -26.81
CA LEU A 133 15.51 -13.09 -27.70
C LEU A 133 14.52 -13.29 -28.84
N ASN A 134 14.73 -12.57 -29.95
CA ASN A 134 14.08 -12.85 -31.22
C ASN A 134 14.58 -14.24 -31.64
N PHE A 135 13.81 -15.27 -31.31
CA PHE A 135 13.94 -16.56 -31.97
C PHE A 135 13.48 -16.36 -33.41
N LYS A 136 14.44 -16.46 -34.33
CA LYS A 136 14.25 -16.35 -35.78
C LYS A 136 13.84 -17.71 -36.34
#